data_AF-A0A2J6SWK3-F1
#
_entry.id   AF-A0A2J6SWK3-F1
#
_cell.length_a   1.000
_cell.length_b   1.000
_cell.length_c   1.000
_cell.angle_alpha   90.00
_cell.angle_beta   90.00
_cell.angle_gamma   90.00
#
_symmetry.space_group_name_H-M   'P 1'
#
loop_
_entity.id
_entity.type
_entity.pdbx_description
1 polymer ?
#
loop_
_entity_poly.entity_id
_entity_poly.type
_entity_poly.pdbx_seq_one_letter_code
_entity_poly.pdbx_strand_id
1 'polypeptide(L)'
;MAPSFARSVFKDSSDARMASRQTHFASLTPQEQTRQNMWAQTMIQRINPCPQGYEWNRIDAPSGYHCRGRNHFISDELLAEGKGGIYVVPGGKIKKMDPLWGPYY
;
A
#
# COMPACT_ATOMS: atom_id res chain seq x y z
N MET A 1 12.76 0.23 5.02
CA MET A 1 12.61 -0.89 5.96
C MET A 1 11.98 -0.32 7.21
N ALA A 2 10.87 -0.89 7.67
CA ALA A 2 10.11 -0.39 8.80
C ALA A 2 10.94 -0.41 10.08
N PRO A 3 10.70 0.55 10.98
CA PRO A 3 11.31 0.53 12.28
C PRO A 3 10.83 -0.67 13.10
N SER A 4 11.69 -1.15 14.01
CA SER A 4 11.41 -2.34 14.83
C SER A 4 10.20 -2.19 15.76
N PHE A 5 9.80 -0.95 16.10
CA PHE A 5 8.62 -0.69 16.92
C PHE A 5 7.29 -0.82 16.17
N ALA A 6 7.30 -0.82 14.83
CA ALA A 6 6.08 -0.91 14.05
C ALA A 6 5.44 -2.30 14.22
N ARG A 7 4.19 -2.32 14.68
CA ARG A 7 3.44 -3.56 14.88
C ARG A 7 2.96 -4.09 13.54
N SER A 8 2.84 -5.42 13.43
CA SER A 8 2.26 -6.02 12.24
C SER A 8 0.76 -5.77 12.18
N VAL A 9 0.27 -5.50 10.99
CA VAL A 9 -1.17 -5.38 10.70
C VAL A 9 -1.76 -6.71 10.23
N PHE A 10 -0.91 -7.69 9.93
CA PHE A 10 -1.33 -9.04 9.53
C PHE A 10 -1.95 -9.78 10.71
N LYS A 11 -3.05 -10.47 10.47
CA LYS A 11 -3.75 -11.24 11.50
C LYS A 11 -3.34 -12.70 11.53
N ASP A 12 -2.95 -13.26 10.39
CA ASP A 12 -2.68 -14.68 10.24
C ASP A 12 -1.67 -14.97 9.11
N SER A 13 -1.38 -16.25 8.89
CA SER A 13 -0.48 -16.71 7.83
C SER A 13 -1.04 -16.49 6.41
N SER A 14 -2.35 -16.30 6.25
CA SER A 14 -2.94 -15.95 4.96
C SER A 14 -2.56 -14.53 4.56
N ASP A 15 -2.59 -13.58 5.50
CA ASP A 15 -2.11 -12.21 5.25
C ASP A 15 -0.63 -12.22 4.83
N ALA A 16 0.22 -13.00 5.52
CA ALA A 16 1.64 -13.12 5.17
C ALA A 16 1.87 -13.70 3.76
N ARG A 17 1.06 -14.70 3.35
CA ARG A 17 1.12 -15.29 2.00
C ARG A 17 0.65 -14.32 0.93
N MET A 18 -0.38 -13.52 1.20
CA MET A 18 -0.81 -12.49 0.26
C MET A 18 0.25 -11.40 0.15
N ALA A 19 0.83 -10.99 1.26
CA ALA A 19 1.89 -9.99 1.30
C ALA A 19 3.12 -10.36 0.46
N SER A 20 3.56 -11.63 0.50
CA SER A 20 4.71 -12.10 -0.28
C SER A 20 4.49 -12.02 -1.80
N ARG A 21 3.25 -11.85 -2.26
CA ARG A 21 2.89 -11.72 -3.67
C ARG A 21 2.73 -10.27 -4.13
N GLN A 22 2.59 -9.34 -3.19
CA GLN A 22 2.21 -7.95 -3.49
C GLN A 22 3.25 -7.25 -4.36
N THR A 23 4.55 -7.46 -4.10
CA THR A 23 5.66 -6.91 -4.90
C THR A 23 5.72 -7.46 -6.33
N HIS A 24 4.99 -8.54 -6.60
CA HIS A 24 4.89 -9.19 -7.90
C HIS A 24 3.52 -9.00 -8.55
N PHE A 25 2.69 -8.08 -8.05
CA PHE A 25 1.31 -7.86 -8.51
C PHE A 25 1.16 -7.83 -10.03
N ALA A 26 2.04 -7.08 -10.72
CA ALA A 26 1.99 -6.92 -12.17
C ALA A 26 2.22 -8.22 -12.97
N SER A 27 2.88 -9.22 -12.36
CA SER A 27 3.11 -10.54 -12.98
C SER A 27 2.00 -11.56 -12.71
N LEU A 28 1.04 -11.23 -11.83
CA LEU A 28 -0.07 -12.12 -11.50
C LEU A 28 -1.08 -12.19 -12.66
N THR A 29 -1.81 -13.30 -12.75
CA THR A 29 -2.96 -13.40 -13.67
C THR A 29 -4.08 -12.42 -13.28
N PRO A 30 -4.99 -12.04 -14.19
CA PRO A 30 -6.08 -11.10 -13.87
C PRO A 30 -6.97 -11.51 -12.68
N GLN A 31 -7.24 -12.82 -12.55
CA GLN A 31 -8.00 -13.35 -11.42
C GLN A 31 -7.24 -13.18 -10.10
N GLU A 32 -5.93 -13.43 -10.12
CA GLU A 32 -5.07 -13.27 -8.96
C GLU A 32 -4.86 -11.80 -8.59
N GLN A 33 -4.70 -10.90 -9.57
CA GLN A 33 -4.65 -9.47 -9.34
C GLN A 33 -5.93 -8.98 -8.64
N THR A 34 -7.09 -9.48 -9.04
CA THR A 34 -8.37 -9.15 -8.40
C THR A 34 -8.36 -9.58 -6.93
N ARG A 35 -7.95 -10.82 -6.63
CA ARG A 35 -7.83 -11.32 -5.24
C ARG A 35 -6.81 -10.54 -4.42
N GLN A 36 -5.67 -10.22 -5.03
CA GLN A 36 -4.60 -9.45 -4.42
C GLN A 36 -5.06 -8.03 -4.10
N ASN A 37 -5.80 -7.40 -5.00
CA ASN A 37 -6.36 -6.07 -4.81
C ASN A 37 -7.40 -6.05 -3.69
N MET A 38 -8.29 -7.04 -3.61
CA MET A 38 -9.26 -7.14 -2.50
C MET A 38 -8.56 -7.28 -1.13
N TRP A 39 -7.51 -8.11 -1.08
CA TRP A 39 -6.70 -8.24 0.13
C TRP A 39 -6.00 -6.92 0.51
N ALA A 40 -5.35 -6.27 -0.46
CA ALA A 40 -4.66 -5.00 -0.24
C ALA A 40 -5.62 -3.93 0.27
N GLN A 41 -6.81 -3.79 -0.33
CA GLN A 41 -7.86 -2.87 0.15
C GLN A 41 -8.27 -3.17 1.60
N THR A 42 -8.40 -4.46 1.96
CA THR A 42 -8.69 -4.87 3.34
C THR A 42 -7.58 -4.45 4.31
N MET A 43 -6.31 -4.58 3.90
CA MET A 43 -5.16 -4.14 4.70
C MET A 43 -5.14 -2.61 4.87
N ILE A 44 -5.38 -1.86 3.78
CA ILE A 44 -5.43 -0.39 3.81
C ILE A 44 -6.58 0.08 4.70
N GLN A 45 -7.76 -0.50 4.60
CA GLN A 45 -8.89 -0.16 5.47
C GLN A 45 -8.61 -0.45 6.94
N ARG A 46 -7.88 -1.53 7.25
CA ARG A 46 -7.52 -1.90 8.62
C ARG A 46 -6.63 -0.85 9.30
N ILE A 47 -5.71 -0.24 8.56
CA ILE A 47 -4.85 0.85 9.06
C ILE A 47 -5.53 2.22 8.99
N ASN A 48 -6.53 2.36 8.12
CA ASN A 48 -7.32 3.58 7.87
C ASN A 48 -6.46 4.86 7.82
N PRO A 49 -5.52 4.96 6.88
CA PRO A 49 -4.40 5.89 7.03
C PRO A 49 -4.67 7.24 6.36
N CYS A 50 -5.82 7.40 5.67
CA CYS A 50 -6.30 8.68 5.17
C CYS A 50 -7.26 9.28 6.21
N PRO A 51 -6.89 10.40 6.88
CA PRO A 51 -7.75 11.03 7.88
C PRO A 51 -9.11 11.48 7.32
N GLN A 52 -9.17 11.80 6.03
CA GLN A 52 -10.39 12.21 5.34
C GLN A 52 -11.25 11.04 4.84
N GLY A 53 -10.81 9.78 5.03
CA GLY A 53 -11.59 8.61 4.64
C GLY A 53 -11.76 8.40 3.13
N TYR A 54 -10.90 9.00 2.31
CA TYR A 54 -10.94 8.80 0.86
C TYR A 54 -10.57 7.37 0.46
N GLU A 55 -11.18 6.91 -0.64
CA GLU A 55 -10.87 5.63 -1.30
C GLU A 55 -9.44 5.58 -1.83
N TRP A 56 -8.95 4.36 -2.08
CA TRP A 56 -7.59 4.09 -2.55
C TRP A 56 -7.62 3.44 -3.93
N ASN A 57 -6.93 4.04 -4.89
CA ASN A 57 -6.88 3.56 -6.25
C ASN A 57 -5.54 2.88 -6.52
N ARG A 58 -5.58 1.70 -7.14
CA ARG A 58 -4.39 1.05 -7.67
C ARG A 58 -3.71 1.96 -8.71
N ILE A 59 -2.40 2.09 -8.61
CA ILE A 59 -1.55 2.70 -9.64
C ILE A 59 -0.36 1.77 -9.94
N ASP A 60 0.08 1.73 -11.19
CA ASP A 60 1.12 0.77 -11.63
C ASP A 60 2.51 1.40 -11.70
N ALA A 61 2.60 2.73 -11.77
CA ALA A 61 3.87 3.45 -11.89
C ALA A 61 3.86 4.77 -11.11
N PRO A 62 4.44 4.82 -9.89
CA PRO A 62 4.98 3.71 -9.12
C PRO A 62 3.89 2.73 -8.66
N SER A 63 4.25 1.46 -8.48
CA SER A 63 3.30 0.39 -8.15
C SER A 63 2.82 0.49 -6.71
N GLY A 64 1.50 0.58 -6.52
CA GLY A 64 0.89 0.69 -5.20
C GLY A 64 -0.50 1.30 -5.24
N TYR A 65 -0.85 2.07 -4.21
CA TYR A 65 -2.18 2.64 -4.01
C TYR A 65 -2.08 4.13 -3.70
N HIS A 66 -2.74 4.94 -4.54
CA HIS A 66 -2.86 6.38 -4.37
C HIS A 66 -4.24 6.71 -3.81
N CYS A 67 -4.27 7.42 -2.69
CA CYS A 67 -5.51 7.93 -2.12
C CYS A 67 -6.20 8.87 -3.14
N ARG A 68 -7.53 8.81 -3.23
CA ARG A 68 -8.34 9.66 -4.13
C ARG A 68 -8.19 11.16 -3.83
N GLY A 69 -7.88 11.53 -2.58
CA GLY A 69 -7.50 12.88 -2.18
C GLY A 69 -6.10 13.32 -2.66
N ARG A 70 -5.36 12.41 -3.30
CA ARG A 70 -4.03 12.57 -3.89
C ARG A 70 -2.86 12.83 -2.94
N ASN A 71 -3.10 13.01 -1.64
CA ASN A 71 -2.05 13.39 -0.68
C ASN A 71 -1.27 12.21 -0.09
N HIS A 72 -1.69 10.96 -0.34
CA HIS A 72 -1.12 9.79 0.31
C HIS A 72 -0.90 8.63 -0.65
N PHE A 73 0.22 7.94 -0.50
CA PHE A 73 0.59 6.78 -1.30
C PHE A 73 1.07 5.63 -0.43
N ILE A 74 0.68 4.41 -0.77
CA ILE A 74 1.19 3.19 -0.14
C ILE A 74 1.75 2.32 -1.25
N SER A 75 3.05 2.08 -1.26
CA SER A 75 3.69 1.24 -2.27
C SER A 75 3.40 -0.24 -2.04
N ASP A 76 3.61 -1.06 -3.07
CA ASP A 76 3.50 -2.51 -2.93
C ASP A 76 4.47 -3.08 -1.90
N GLU A 77 5.66 -2.50 -1.77
CA GLU A 77 6.65 -2.87 -0.76
C GLU A 77 6.15 -2.56 0.65
N LEU A 78 5.52 -1.40 0.88
CA LEU A 78 4.96 -1.05 2.19
C LEU A 78 3.78 -1.96 2.59
N LEU A 79 2.95 -2.33 1.62
CA LEU A 79 1.87 -3.31 1.84
C LEU A 79 2.43 -4.70 2.14
N ALA A 80 3.44 -5.15 1.38
CA ALA A 80 4.10 -6.44 1.58
C ALA A 80 4.78 -6.53 2.95
N GLU A 81 5.31 -5.41 3.44
CA GLU A 81 5.91 -5.32 4.77
C GLU A 81 4.90 -5.51 5.90
N GLY A 82 3.64 -5.11 5.71
CA GLY A 82 2.58 -5.37 6.68
C GLY A 82 2.73 -4.60 7.98
N LYS A 83 3.35 -3.42 7.94
CA LYS A 83 3.61 -2.56 9.11
C LYS A 83 2.81 -1.26 9.11
N GLY A 84 1.96 -1.05 8.10
CA GLY A 84 1.09 0.13 8.03
C GLY A 84 1.78 1.40 7.53
N GLY A 85 2.93 1.27 6.85
CA GLY A 85 3.68 2.40 6.32
C GLY A 85 2.88 3.19 5.27
N ILE A 86 3.07 4.51 5.26
CA ILE A 86 2.43 5.43 4.30
C ILE A 86 3.42 6.53 3.87
N TYR A 87 3.36 6.91 2.60
CA TYR A 87 4.02 8.10 2.08
C TYR A 87 3.04 9.26 1.99
N VAL A 88 3.51 10.46 2.33
CA VAL A 88 2.87 11.71 1.94
C VAL A 88 3.35 12.09 0.54
N VAL A 89 2.44 12.61 -0.28
CA VAL A 89 2.66 13.04 -1.66
C VAL A 89 2.52 14.56 -1.74
N PRO A 90 3.60 15.33 -1.59
CA PRO A 90 3.56 16.79 -1.67
C PRO A 90 3.00 17.25 -3.02
N GLY A 91 2.01 18.14 -3.00
CA GLY A 91 1.37 18.66 -4.22
C GLY A 91 0.50 17.65 -4.98
N GLY A 92 0.27 16.45 -4.42
CA GLY A 92 -0.66 15.46 -4.92
C GLY A 92 -0.30 14.80 -6.26
N LYS A 93 0.96 14.93 -6.68
CA LYS A 93 1.48 14.34 -7.93
C LYS A 93 2.46 13.24 -7.57
N ILE A 94 2.22 12.06 -8.13
CA ILE A 94 3.15 10.95 -8.05
C ILE A 94 3.78 10.77 -9.42
N LYS A 95 5.09 10.99 -9.50
CA LYS A 95 5.92 10.64 -10.66
C LYS A 95 7.18 9.94 -10.14
N LYS A 96 7.83 9.16 -11.00
CA LYS A 96 9.07 8.44 -10.66
C LYS A 96 10.17 9.30 -10.01
N MET A 97 10.18 10.62 -10.24
CA MET A 97 11.20 11.54 -9.72
C MET A 97 10.66 12.52 -8.66
N ASP A 98 9.35 12.50 -8.38
CA ASP A 98 8.78 13.45 -7.41
C ASP A 98 9.08 12.92 -5.99
N PRO A 99 9.55 13.78 -5.06
CA PRO A 99 9.90 13.34 -3.72
C PRO A 99 8.64 12.92 -2.95
N LEU A 100 8.63 11.67 -2.50
CA LEU A 100 7.69 11.18 -1.49
C LEU A 100 8.26 11.46 -0.11
N TRP A 101 7.41 11.85 0.84
CA TRP A 101 7.83 12.05 2.23
C TRP A 101 7.43 10.84 3.08
N GLY A 102 8.37 10.29 3.85
CA GLY A 102 8.19 9.07 4.64
C GLY A 102 9.11 7.92 4.19
N PRO A 103 8.73 6.65 4.43
CA PRO A 103 7.44 6.21 4.95
C PRO A 103 7.24 6.54 6.44
N TYR A 104 6.01 6.89 6.81
CA TYR A 104 5.57 7.09 8.20
C TYR A 104 4.85 5.82 8.68
N TYR A 105 5.06 5.44 9.95
CA TYR A 105 4.48 4.26 10.60
C TYR A 105 3.87 4.63 11.95
#